data_AF-A0AAD5WAQ9-F1
#
_entry.id   AF-A0AAD5WAQ9-F1
#
_cell.length_a   1.000
_cell.length_b   1.000
_cell.length_c   1.000
_cell.angle_alpha   90.00
_cell.angle_beta   90.00
_cell.angle_gamma   90.00
#
_symmetry.space_group_name_H-M   'P 1'
#
loop_
_entity.id
_entity.type
_entity.pdbx_description
1 polymer ?
#
loop_
_entity_poly.entity_id
_entity_poly.type
_entity_poly.pdbx_seq_one_letter_code
_entity_poly.pdbx_strand_id
1 'polypeptide(L)'
;MSSGLYTITDFCWTVWKSTFGADTVTPIRSGDPEVQNRPIDISLLEFAMNDIKKIKEKIQGTVNDVISGVIFYGVNLYMHACGNRTKGANVTAVVMVNTRTVRAYQTVQEMIKSNSKAPWGNNFALLSVAVPMCEDSENVDPLYFLSKTSKTIKAKKNSHGLFLTGLLVKTIGKIRGPEAIVKYLRKTLKNTSFGISNLVGPTEQMMIANHLVDKFYFIIAGGPHISYVPMLGCRPGMHRSEIPGNWYWKASSCK
;
A
#
# COMPACT_ATOMS: atom_id res chain seq x y z
N MET A 1 24.91 11.64 -2.97
CA MET A 1 24.03 12.25 -3.99
C MET A 1 23.36 13.46 -3.36
N SER A 2 23.33 14.61 -4.04
CA SER A 2 22.51 15.74 -3.58
C SER A 2 21.02 15.35 -3.60
N SER A 3 20.22 15.95 -2.73
CA SER A 3 18.77 15.67 -2.62
C SER A 3 18.01 15.89 -3.94
N GLY A 4 18.46 16.87 -4.74
CA GLY A 4 17.93 17.15 -6.08
C GLY A 4 18.21 16.04 -7.08
N LEU A 5 19.45 15.52 -7.13
CA LEU A 5 19.80 14.42 -8.04
C LEU A 5 19.00 13.15 -7.74
N TYR A 6 18.82 12.80 -6.46
CA TYR A 6 17.99 11.67 -6.08
C TYR A 6 16.53 11.84 -6.51
N THR A 7 15.98 13.04 -6.39
CA THR A 7 14.60 13.33 -6.81
C THR A 7 14.42 13.12 -8.31
N ILE A 8 15.35 13.62 -9.12
CA ILE A 8 15.29 13.48 -10.59
C ILE A 8 15.43 12.00 -10.98
N THR A 9 16.41 11.29 -10.42
CA THR A 9 16.61 9.87 -10.75
C THR A 9 15.43 9.01 -10.34
N ASP A 10 14.85 9.26 -9.15
CA ASP A 10 13.68 8.56 -8.64
C ASP A 10 12.42 8.80 -9.49
N PHE A 11 12.20 10.06 -9.89
CA PHE A 11 11.10 10.42 -10.77
C PHE A 11 11.25 9.76 -12.15
N CYS A 12 12.42 9.90 -12.78
CA CYS A 12 12.70 9.29 -14.08
C CYS A 12 12.57 7.76 -14.03
N TRP A 13 13.09 7.13 -12.97
CA TRP A 13 12.92 5.69 -12.76
C TRP A 13 11.45 5.29 -12.64
N THR A 14 10.66 6.04 -11.87
CA THR A 14 9.22 5.77 -11.69
C THR A 14 8.45 5.92 -12.99
N VAL A 15 8.77 6.94 -13.80
CA VAL A 15 8.19 7.14 -15.13
C VAL A 15 8.57 6.00 -16.06
N TRP A 16 9.86 5.65 -16.15
CA TRP A 16 10.36 4.54 -16.97
C TRP A 16 9.73 3.20 -16.56
N LYS A 17 9.65 2.92 -15.26
CA LYS A 17 8.98 1.71 -14.71
C LYS A 17 7.52 1.67 -15.12
N SER A 18 6.81 2.80 -15.08
CA SER A 18 5.40 2.90 -15.46
C SER A 18 5.15 2.77 -16.97
N THR A 19 6.13 3.09 -17.82
CA THR A 19 5.97 3.12 -19.27
C THR A 19 6.59 1.91 -19.98
N PHE A 20 7.79 1.49 -19.62
CA PHE A 20 8.55 0.48 -20.37
C PHE A 20 9.15 -0.64 -19.48
N GLY A 21 9.48 -0.33 -18.23
CA GLY A 21 10.32 -1.18 -17.38
C GLY A 21 9.63 -2.32 -16.65
N ALA A 22 8.85 -3.16 -17.35
CA ALA A 22 8.18 -4.31 -16.73
C ALA A 22 9.15 -5.21 -15.93
N ASP A 23 8.75 -5.59 -14.72
CA ASP A 23 9.47 -6.55 -13.87
C ASP A 23 9.62 -7.92 -14.56
N THR A 24 10.55 -8.73 -14.07
CA THR A 24 10.75 -10.09 -14.56
C THR A 24 9.51 -10.94 -14.26
N VAL A 25 9.17 -11.90 -15.13
CA VAL A 25 8.15 -12.91 -14.81
C VAL A 25 8.70 -13.81 -13.71
N THR A 26 7.95 -13.95 -12.62
CA THR A 26 8.36 -14.65 -11.40
C THR A 26 7.14 -15.34 -10.78
N PRO A 27 7.30 -16.25 -9.80
CA PRO A 27 6.16 -16.83 -9.07
C PRO A 27 5.17 -15.78 -8.51
N ILE A 28 5.65 -14.59 -8.14
CA ILE A 28 4.83 -13.48 -7.64
C ILE A 28 4.35 -12.51 -8.74
N ARG A 29 4.76 -12.72 -10.00
CA ARG A 29 4.35 -11.90 -11.16
C ARG A 29 4.18 -12.74 -12.43
N SER A 30 2.94 -13.00 -12.82
CA SER A 30 2.60 -13.88 -13.96
C SER A 30 2.91 -13.27 -15.31
N GLY A 31 2.75 -11.94 -15.47
CA GLY A 31 2.85 -11.28 -16.78
C GLY A 31 1.62 -11.48 -17.69
N ASP A 32 0.68 -12.35 -17.31
CA ASP A 32 -0.56 -12.61 -18.03
C ASP A 32 -1.53 -11.40 -17.95
N PRO A 33 -2.01 -10.86 -19.09
CA PRO A 33 -3.04 -9.82 -19.10
C PRO A 33 -4.38 -10.21 -18.45
N GLU A 34 -4.72 -11.50 -18.35
CA GLU A 34 -6.00 -11.99 -17.84
C GLU A 34 -5.96 -12.36 -16.35
N VAL A 35 -4.83 -12.13 -15.67
CA VAL A 35 -4.66 -12.44 -14.24
C VAL A 35 -5.78 -11.87 -13.37
N GLN A 36 -6.32 -10.70 -13.74
CA GLN A 36 -7.38 -10.00 -13.03
C GLN A 36 -8.73 -10.74 -13.01
N ASN A 37 -8.94 -11.71 -13.91
CA ASN A 37 -10.18 -12.48 -14.04
C ASN A 37 -10.10 -13.83 -13.31
N ARG A 38 -8.95 -14.18 -12.74
CA ARG A 38 -8.75 -15.46 -12.05
C ARG A 38 -9.41 -15.42 -10.66
N PRO A 39 -9.82 -16.58 -10.13
CA PRO A 39 -10.28 -16.68 -8.74
C PRO A 39 -9.23 -16.14 -7.77
N ILE A 40 -9.69 -15.46 -6.72
CA ILE A 40 -8.84 -14.88 -5.69
C ILE A 40 -8.90 -15.77 -4.45
N ASP A 41 -7.74 -16.15 -3.94
CA ASP A 41 -7.59 -16.76 -2.62
C ASP A 41 -7.12 -15.73 -1.59
N ILE A 42 -7.60 -15.83 -0.35
CA ILE A 42 -7.41 -14.83 0.70
C ILE A 42 -6.79 -15.52 1.91
N SER A 43 -5.59 -15.07 2.28
CA SER A 43 -4.91 -15.49 3.49
C SER A 43 -4.79 -14.32 4.47
N LEU A 44 -5.03 -14.58 5.74
CA LEU A 44 -4.92 -13.60 6.83
C LEU A 44 -3.64 -13.84 7.63
N LEU A 45 -2.86 -12.77 7.82
CA LEU A 45 -1.69 -12.78 8.70
C LEU A 45 -1.86 -11.70 9.78
N GLU A 46 -1.88 -12.13 11.03
CA GLU A 46 -2.06 -11.26 12.19
C GLU A 46 -0.72 -11.03 12.90
N PHE A 47 -0.42 -9.77 13.20
CA PHE A 47 0.77 -9.39 13.95
C PHE A 47 0.39 -8.71 15.25
N ALA A 48 1.05 -9.11 16.33
CA ALA A 48 0.91 -8.42 17.60
C ALA A 48 1.50 -6.99 17.49
N MET A 49 0.68 -5.98 17.77
CA MET A 49 1.09 -4.57 17.68
C MET A 49 2.29 -4.24 18.59
N ASN A 50 2.40 -4.92 19.74
CA ASN A 50 3.52 -4.74 20.65
C ASN A 50 4.86 -5.16 20.03
N ASP A 51 4.88 -6.24 19.25
CA ASP A 51 6.12 -6.71 18.62
C ASP A 51 6.51 -5.82 17.44
N ILE A 52 5.52 -5.38 16.65
CA ILE A 52 5.76 -4.38 15.60
C ILE A 52 6.35 -3.08 16.18
N LYS A 53 5.88 -2.63 17.34
CA LYS A 53 6.42 -1.44 18.02
C LYS A 53 7.88 -1.63 18.46
N LYS A 54 8.23 -2.78 19.04
CA LYS A 54 9.63 -3.09 19.42
C LYS A 54 10.57 -3.05 18.21
N ILE A 55 10.14 -3.63 17.09
CA ILE A 55 10.93 -3.64 15.85
C ILE A 55 11.05 -2.22 15.28
N LYS A 56 9.94 -1.48 15.25
CA LYS A 56 9.89 -0.07 14.81
C LYS A 56 10.92 0.79 15.55
N GLU A 57 11.05 0.61 16.86
CA GLU A 57 12.03 1.32 17.70
C GLU A 57 13.47 0.97 17.30
N LYS A 58 13.77 -0.31 17.08
CA LYS A 58 15.10 -0.76 16.64
C LYS A 58 15.51 -0.18 15.28
N ILE A 59 14.60 -0.15 14.31
CA ILE A 59 14.90 0.33 12.95
C ILE A 59 14.71 1.84 12.77
N GLN A 60 14.28 2.56 13.81
CA GLN A 60 13.92 3.99 13.80
C GLN A 60 12.98 4.36 12.65
N GLY A 61 11.97 3.52 12.41
CA GLY A 61 11.03 3.63 11.30
C GLY A 61 9.58 3.86 11.74
N THR A 62 8.64 3.63 10.82
CA THR A 62 7.19 3.59 11.10
C THR A 62 6.64 2.16 11.07
N VAL A 63 5.43 1.97 11.60
CA VAL A 63 4.72 0.68 11.54
C VAL A 63 4.64 0.14 10.10
N ASN A 64 4.35 1.02 9.15
CA ASN A 64 4.23 0.64 7.73
C ASN A 64 5.58 0.21 7.15
N ASP A 65 6.68 0.82 7.61
CA ASP A 65 8.02 0.47 7.15
C ASP A 65 8.42 -0.91 7.67
N VAL A 66 8.05 -1.24 8.92
CA VAL A 66 8.24 -2.58 9.50
C VAL A 66 7.47 -3.62 8.69
N ILE A 67 6.15 -3.44 8.50
CA ILE A 67 5.34 -4.44 7.79
C ILE A 67 5.77 -4.57 6.33
N SER A 68 6.09 -3.47 5.64
CA SER A 68 6.64 -3.52 4.28
C SER A 68 7.97 -4.30 4.23
N GLY A 69 8.84 -4.10 5.22
CA GLY A 69 10.10 -4.83 5.33
C GLY A 69 9.90 -6.33 5.59
N VAL A 70 8.94 -6.69 6.44
CA VAL A 70 8.55 -8.09 6.68
C VAL A 70 8.01 -8.74 5.40
N ILE A 71 7.16 -8.03 4.65
CA ILE A 71 6.65 -8.51 3.34
C ILE A 71 7.81 -8.70 2.36
N PHE A 72 8.74 -7.75 2.28
CA PHE A 72 9.88 -7.85 1.36
C PHE A 72 10.81 -9.01 1.72
N TYR A 73 11.01 -9.26 3.02
CA TYR A 73 11.75 -10.42 3.48
C TYR A 73 11.02 -11.73 3.16
N GLY A 74 9.72 -11.82 3.43
CA GLY A 74 8.90 -12.98 3.09
C GLY A 74 8.88 -13.27 1.59
N VAL A 75 8.85 -12.23 0.75
CA VAL A 75 8.98 -12.35 -0.71
C VAL A 75 10.33 -12.98 -1.08
N ASN A 76 11.42 -12.58 -0.43
CA ASN A 76 12.73 -13.19 -0.69
C ASN A 76 12.75 -14.67 -0.31
N LEU A 77 12.26 -15.02 0.89
CA LEU A 77 12.17 -16.41 1.34
C LEU A 77 11.32 -17.27 0.39
N TYR A 78 10.17 -16.76 -0.04
CA TYR A 78 9.30 -17.44 -0.99
C TYR A 78 9.98 -17.63 -2.36
N MET A 79 10.65 -16.60 -2.85
CA MET A 79 11.37 -16.63 -4.12
C MET A 79 12.58 -17.57 -4.07
N HIS A 80 13.24 -17.68 -2.92
CA HIS A 80 14.31 -18.64 -2.66
C HIS A 80 13.78 -20.08 -2.69
N ALA A 81 12.69 -20.34 -1.95
CA ALA A 81 12.04 -21.65 -1.90
C ALA A 81 11.51 -22.12 -3.27
N CYS A 82 11.13 -21.19 -4.16
CA CYS A 82 10.71 -21.50 -5.53
C CYS A 82 11.88 -21.83 -6.49
N GLY A 83 13.13 -21.72 -6.05
CA GLY A 83 14.33 -22.10 -6.78
C GLY A 83 14.98 -20.99 -7.63
N ASN A 84 16.12 -21.31 -8.26
CA ASN A 84 17.07 -20.40 -8.94
C ASN A 84 16.54 -19.53 -10.10
N ARG A 85 15.24 -19.59 -10.46
CA ARG A 85 14.63 -18.71 -11.49
C ARG A 85 14.53 -17.25 -11.06
N THR A 86 15.04 -16.92 -9.88
CA THR A 86 14.86 -15.64 -9.19
C THR A 86 16.16 -14.83 -9.08
N LYS A 87 17.31 -15.41 -9.48
CA LYS A 87 18.60 -14.70 -9.53
C LYS A 87 18.53 -13.54 -10.53
N GLY A 88 18.81 -12.33 -10.05
CA GLY A 88 18.74 -11.11 -10.87
C GLY A 88 17.32 -10.68 -11.24
N ALA A 89 16.27 -11.25 -10.62
CA ALA A 89 14.90 -10.85 -10.89
C ALA A 89 14.66 -9.40 -10.43
N ASN A 90 14.08 -8.60 -11.32
CA ASN A 90 13.62 -7.27 -10.96
C ASN A 90 12.24 -7.39 -10.31
N VAL A 91 12.18 -7.14 -9.00
CA VAL A 91 10.94 -7.14 -8.22
C VAL A 91 10.67 -5.75 -7.68
N THR A 92 9.51 -5.20 -8.04
CA THR A 92 9.05 -3.88 -7.61
C THR A 92 7.71 -4.02 -6.91
N ALA A 93 7.62 -3.48 -5.70
CA ALA A 93 6.38 -3.31 -4.97
C ALA A 93 5.79 -1.92 -5.26
N VAL A 94 4.48 -1.83 -5.47
CA VAL A 94 3.77 -0.55 -5.50
C VAL A 94 3.13 -0.32 -4.14
N VAL A 95 3.69 0.63 -3.38
CA VAL A 95 3.16 1.03 -2.08
C VAL A 95 2.18 2.19 -2.29
N MET A 96 0.91 1.96 -1.99
CA MET A 96 -0.11 3.00 -2.03
C MET A 96 -0.02 3.83 -0.76
N VAL A 97 0.28 5.12 -0.92
CA VAL A 97 0.38 6.06 0.20
C VAL A 97 -0.79 7.04 0.15
N ASN A 98 -1.47 7.20 1.28
CA ASN A 98 -2.49 8.23 1.42
C ASN A 98 -1.83 9.61 1.39
N THR A 99 -2.27 10.49 0.49
CA THR A 99 -1.71 11.83 0.29
C THR A 99 -2.44 12.92 1.06
N ARG A 100 -3.49 12.56 1.82
CA ARG A 100 -4.22 13.53 2.65
C ARG A 100 -3.34 14.11 3.75
N THR A 101 -3.43 15.42 3.93
CA THR A 101 -2.74 16.14 5.01
C THR A 101 -3.37 15.83 6.37
N VAL A 102 -4.67 15.59 6.42
CA VAL A 102 -5.39 15.19 7.65
C VAL A 102 -5.39 13.66 7.78
N ARG A 103 -4.86 13.17 8.90
CA ARG A 103 -4.79 11.74 9.24
C ARG A 103 -5.94 11.26 10.13
N ALA A 104 -6.77 12.17 10.63
CA ALA A 104 -7.93 11.87 11.47
C ALA A 104 -9.16 11.58 10.61
N TYR A 105 -10.10 10.80 11.15
CA TYR A 105 -11.41 10.60 10.56
C TYR A 105 -12.10 11.96 10.37
N GLN A 106 -12.70 12.16 9.20
CA GLN A 106 -13.55 13.32 8.90
C GLN A 106 -14.91 12.82 8.46
N THR A 107 -15.95 13.54 8.84
CA THR A 107 -17.31 13.23 8.37
C THR A 107 -17.43 13.49 6.88
N VAL A 108 -18.33 12.78 6.19
CA VAL A 108 -18.59 13.00 4.75
C VAL A 108 -18.98 14.45 4.47
N GLN A 109 -19.75 15.06 5.37
CA GLN A 109 -20.16 16.46 5.27
C GLN A 109 -18.97 17.43 5.32
N GLU A 110 -17.95 17.15 6.14
CA GLU A 110 -16.73 17.96 6.18
C GLU A 110 -15.83 17.74 4.95
N MET A 111 -15.83 16.53 4.39
CA MET A 111 -15.03 16.18 3.22
C MET A 111 -15.54 16.80 1.91
N ILE A 112 -16.84 17.13 1.83
CA ILE A 112 -17.44 17.73 0.62
C ILE A 112 -17.27 19.26 0.58
N LYS A 113 -16.92 19.90 1.70
CA LYS A 113 -16.68 21.36 1.73
C LYS A 113 -15.56 21.75 0.77
N SER A 114 -15.74 22.86 0.04
CA SER A 114 -14.81 23.34 -1.00
C SER A 114 -13.39 23.58 -0.51
N ASN A 115 -13.21 23.92 0.77
CA ASN A 115 -11.91 24.14 1.42
C ASN A 115 -11.47 22.98 2.33
N SER A 116 -12.02 21.77 2.12
CA SER A 116 -11.65 20.62 2.94
C SER A 116 -10.18 20.27 2.79
N LYS A 117 -9.50 20.07 3.93
CA LYS A 117 -8.11 19.58 3.97
C LYS A 117 -8.00 18.07 3.71
N ALA A 118 -9.14 17.37 3.60
CA ALA A 118 -9.22 15.98 3.19
C ALA A 118 -10.47 15.77 2.30
N PRO A 119 -10.42 16.23 1.03
CA PRO A 119 -11.58 16.18 0.16
C PRO A 119 -12.06 14.73 -0.08
N TRP A 120 -13.37 14.62 -0.33
CA TRP A 120 -14.02 13.37 -0.70
C TRP A 120 -13.43 12.79 -2.00
N GLY A 121 -13.31 11.46 -2.06
CA GLY A 121 -12.75 10.73 -3.21
C GLY A 121 -11.42 10.02 -2.92
N ASN A 122 -10.75 9.51 -3.94
CA ASN A 122 -9.50 8.75 -3.79
C ASN A 122 -8.28 9.67 -3.87
N ASN A 123 -7.62 9.88 -2.73
CA ASN A 123 -6.38 10.65 -2.63
C ASN A 123 -5.24 9.75 -2.20
N PHE A 124 -4.55 9.17 -3.17
CA PHE A 124 -3.37 8.35 -2.95
C PHE A 124 -2.30 8.66 -4.00
N ALA A 125 -1.08 8.26 -3.69
CA ALA A 125 0.00 8.19 -4.66
C ALA A 125 0.56 6.76 -4.72
N LEU A 126 1.03 6.39 -5.90
CA LEU A 126 1.69 5.12 -6.14
C LEU A 126 3.20 5.31 -5.95
N LEU A 127 3.74 4.73 -4.89
CA LEU A 127 5.17 4.73 -4.63
C LEU A 127 5.77 3.41 -5.13
N SER A 128 6.49 3.45 -6.25
CA SER A 128 7.20 2.26 -6.76
C SER A 128 8.49 2.05 -5.96
N VAL A 129 8.61 0.92 -5.27
CA VAL A 129 9.75 0.58 -4.41
C VAL A 129 10.40 -0.70 -4.92
N ALA A 130 11.67 -0.63 -5.29
CA ALA A 130 12.44 -1.83 -5.63
C ALA A 130 12.61 -2.69 -4.38
N VAL A 131 12.27 -3.96 -4.48
CA VAL A 131 12.44 -4.93 -3.39
C VAL A 131 13.88 -5.42 -3.44
N PRO A 132 14.66 -5.31 -2.35
CA PRO A 132 16.02 -5.85 -2.32
C PRO A 132 15.94 -7.36 -2.47
N MET A 133 16.54 -7.91 -3.53
CA MET A 133 16.66 -9.36 -3.74
C MET A 133 18.03 -9.83 -3.22
N CYS A 134 18.03 -10.90 -2.41
CA CYS A 134 19.25 -11.54 -1.90
C CYS A 134 19.27 -13.02 -2.25
N GLU A 135 20.39 -13.53 -2.74
CA GLU A 135 20.52 -14.95 -3.08
C GLU A 135 20.47 -15.85 -1.85
N ASP A 136 21.11 -15.43 -0.75
CA ASP A 136 21.15 -16.16 0.51
C ASP A 136 20.21 -15.55 1.54
N SER A 137 18.93 -15.42 1.18
CA SER A 137 17.95 -14.75 2.04
C SER A 137 17.69 -15.46 3.37
N GLU A 138 18.01 -16.74 3.48
CA GLU A 138 17.84 -17.53 4.71
C GLU A 138 18.89 -17.17 5.77
N ASN A 139 20.11 -16.80 5.36
CA ASN A 139 21.20 -16.45 6.26
C ASN A 139 21.39 -14.94 6.46
N VAL A 140 20.67 -14.10 5.72
CA VAL A 140 20.71 -12.64 5.90
C VAL A 140 19.86 -12.24 7.10
N ASP A 141 20.43 -11.36 7.95
CA ASP A 141 19.71 -10.75 9.06
C ASP A 141 18.39 -10.10 8.59
N PRO A 142 17.22 -10.52 9.08
CA PRO A 142 15.94 -9.93 8.72
C PRO A 142 15.88 -8.41 8.96
N LEU A 143 16.60 -7.90 9.96
CA LEU A 143 16.67 -6.46 10.24
C LEU A 143 17.33 -5.66 9.13
N TYR A 144 18.17 -6.28 8.29
CA TYR A 144 18.71 -5.67 7.09
C TYR A 144 17.58 -5.25 6.14
N PHE A 145 16.64 -6.16 5.85
CA PHE A 145 15.52 -5.91 4.96
C PHE A 145 14.63 -4.79 5.50
N LEU A 146 14.32 -4.83 6.78
CA LEU A 146 13.48 -3.81 7.42
C LEU A 146 14.16 -2.44 7.41
N SER A 147 15.43 -2.38 7.78
CA SER A 147 16.20 -1.12 7.81
C SER A 147 16.38 -0.54 6.41
N LYS A 148 16.68 -1.38 5.41
CA LYS A 148 16.83 -0.97 4.00
C LYS A 148 15.50 -0.49 3.42
N THR A 149 14.41 -1.18 3.74
CA THR A 149 13.05 -0.82 3.31
C THR A 149 12.64 0.52 3.90
N SER A 150 12.82 0.69 5.22
CA SER A 150 12.56 1.94 5.93
C SER A 150 13.33 3.11 5.33
N LYS A 151 14.64 2.96 5.10
CA LYS A 151 15.47 4.00 4.46
C LYS A 151 14.99 4.34 3.05
N THR A 152 14.66 3.35 2.24
CA THR A 152 14.20 3.55 0.84
C THR A 152 12.85 4.25 0.80
N ILE A 153 11.87 3.80 1.59
CA ILE A 153 10.54 4.40 1.66
C ILE A 153 10.64 5.83 2.19
N LYS A 154 11.43 6.07 3.24
CA LYS A 154 11.66 7.41 3.79
C LYS A 154 12.31 8.35 2.76
N ALA A 155 13.30 7.87 2.02
CA ALA A 155 13.95 8.66 0.97
C ALA A 155 12.96 9.03 -0.14
N LYS A 156 12.13 8.09 -0.61
CA LYS A 156 11.13 8.37 -1.66
C LYS A 156 9.98 9.25 -1.16
N LYS A 157 9.56 9.12 0.10
CA LYS A 157 8.55 10.01 0.71
C LYS A 157 9.07 11.44 0.88
N ASN A 158 10.35 11.59 1.19
CA ASN A 158 11.00 12.89 1.38
C ASN A 158 11.49 13.51 0.06
N SER A 159 11.48 12.76 -1.05
CA SER A 159 11.78 13.30 -2.37
C SER A 159 10.58 14.09 -2.90
N HIS A 160 10.84 15.09 -3.75
CA HIS A 160 9.75 15.73 -4.50
C HIS A 160 9.23 14.85 -5.65
N GLY A 161 9.68 13.58 -5.75
CA GLY A 161 9.28 12.65 -6.80
C GLY A 161 7.77 12.40 -6.79
N LEU A 162 7.17 12.23 -5.61
CA LEU A 162 5.72 12.10 -5.44
C LEU A 162 4.95 13.31 -6.01
N PHE A 163 5.47 14.52 -5.75
CA PHE A 163 4.88 15.75 -6.28
C PHE A 163 4.99 15.81 -7.81
N LEU A 164 6.16 15.49 -8.36
CA LEU A 164 6.39 15.46 -9.81
C LEU A 164 5.53 14.40 -10.51
N THR A 165 5.37 13.21 -9.93
CA THR A 165 4.46 12.18 -10.44
C THR A 165 3.01 12.64 -10.38
N GLY A 166 2.60 13.32 -9.30
CA GLY A 166 1.28 13.92 -9.20
C GLY A 166 1.02 14.98 -10.28
N LEU A 167 2.02 15.84 -10.54
CA LEU A 167 1.96 16.82 -11.63
C LEU A 167 1.87 16.15 -13.00
N LEU A 168 2.65 15.09 -13.23
CA LEU A 168 2.60 14.30 -14.47
C LEU A 168 1.20 13.72 -14.71
N VAL A 169 0.63 13.05 -13.70
CA VAL A 169 -0.72 12.45 -13.79
C VAL A 169 -1.77 13.52 -14.06
N LYS A 170 -1.68 14.68 -13.39
CA LYS A 170 -2.58 15.82 -13.62
C LYS A 170 -2.46 16.34 -15.06
N THR A 171 -1.24 16.44 -15.59
CA THR A 171 -1.00 16.86 -16.98
C THR A 171 -1.53 15.85 -17.99
N ILE A 172 -1.34 14.55 -17.75
CA ILE A 172 -1.93 13.49 -18.58
C ILE A 172 -3.46 13.64 -18.62
N GLY A 173 -4.10 13.84 -17.46
CA GLY A 173 -5.55 14.04 -17.39
C GLY A 173 -6.03 15.26 -18.15
N LYS A 174 -5.30 16.39 -18.04
CA LYS A 174 -5.64 17.61 -18.77
C LYS A 174 -5.53 17.48 -20.29
N ILE A 175 -4.53 16.74 -20.78
CA ILE A 175 -4.26 16.63 -22.22
C ILE A 175 -5.08 15.51 -22.86
N ARG A 176 -5.21 14.36 -22.19
CA ARG A 176 -5.73 13.11 -22.78
C ARG A 176 -6.95 12.53 -22.06
N GLY A 177 -7.48 13.25 -21.06
CA GLY A 177 -8.66 12.83 -20.33
C GLY A 177 -8.41 11.76 -19.25
N PRO A 178 -9.47 11.40 -18.50
CA PRO A 178 -9.40 10.46 -17.39
C PRO A 178 -9.04 9.03 -17.83
N GLU A 179 -9.42 8.60 -19.04
CA GLU A 179 -9.10 7.27 -19.58
C GLU A 179 -7.59 7.06 -19.70
N ALA A 180 -6.86 8.12 -20.08
CA ALA A 180 -5.40 8.08 -20.17
C ALA A 180 -4.75 7.95 -18.79
N ILE A 181 -5.30 8.58 -17.74
CA ILE A 181 -4.85 8.38 -16.36
C ILE A 181 -5.06 6.93 -15.95
N VAL A 182 -6.25 6.38 -16.17
CA VAL A 182 -6.57 4.99 -15.82
C VAL A 182 -5.64 4.02 -16.56
N LYS A 183 -5.39 4.25 -17.86
CA LYS A 183 -4.45 3.45 -18.65
C LYS A 183 -3.02 3.54 -18.11
N TYR A 184 -2.57 4.73 -17.71
CA TYR A 184 -1.25 4.93 -17.11
C TYR A 184 -1.13 4.16 -15.79
N LEU A 185 -2.08 4.32 -14.86
CA LEU A 185 -2.07 3.63 -13.57
C LEU A 185 -2.15 2.10 -13.74
N ARG A 186 -3.03 1.60 -14.62
CA ARG A 186 -3.10 0.17 -14.94
C ARG A 186 -1.78 -0.35 -15.50
N LYS A 187 -1.10 0.42 -16.35
CA LYS A 187 0.21 0.06 -16.90
C LYS A 187 1.29 0.02 -15.82
N THR A 188 1.33 1.00 -14.92
CA THR A 188 2.24 1.00 -13.76
C THR A 188 2.06 -0.25 -12.91
N LEU A 189 0.81 -0.62 -12.60
CA LEU A 189 0.53 -1.83 -11.85
C LEU A 189 0.96 -3.08 -12.65
N LYS A 190 0.61 -3.21 -13.93
CA LYS A 190 1.03 -4.37 -14.76
C LYS A 190 2.55 -4.53 -14.89
N ASN A 191 3.29 -3.43 -14.85
CA ASN A 191 4.75 -3.44 -14.94
C ASN A 191 5.46 -3.78 -13.62
N THR A 192 4.73 -3.83 -12.50
CA THR A 192 5.27 -4.12 -11.18
C THR A 192 4.82 -5.50 -10.70
N SER A 193 5.45 -6.01 -9.64
CA SER A 193 5.24 -7.39 -9.19
C SER A 193 4.03 -7.55 -8.29
N PHE A 194 3.87 -6.68 -7.29
CA PHE A 194 2.74 -6.75 -6.36
C PHE A 194 2.42 -5.38 -5.76
N GLY A 195 1.22 -5.26 -5.20
CA GLY A 195 0.71 -4.05 -4.57
C GLY A 195 0.66 -4.18 -3.05
N ILE A 196 1.08 -3.13 -2.36
CA ILE A 196 0.88 -2.96 -0.92
C ILE A 196 -0.06 -1.78 -0.72
N SER A 197 -1.14 -1.99 0.02
CA SER A 197 -2.04 -0.92 0.44
C SER A 197 -2.16 -0.91 1.95
N ASN A 198 -2.29 0.27 2.54
CA ASN A 198 -2.44 0.40 3.96
C ASN A 198 -3.59 1.35 4.30
N LEU A 199 -4.46 0.90 5.19
CA LEU A 199 -5.53 1.68 5.78
C LEU A 199 -5.33 1.73 7.29
N VAL A 200 -5.45 2.95 7.83
CA VAL A 200 -5.62 3.11 9.27
C VAL A 200 -7.03 2.62 9.58
N GLY A 201 -7.14 1.55 10.34
CA GLY A 201 -8.43 1.02 10.75
C GLY A 201 -9.06 1.85 11.86
N PRO A 202 -10.29 1.51 12.24
CA PRO A 202 -11.04 2.24 13.26
C PRO A 202 -10.34 2.13 14.62
N THR A 203 -10.18 3.28 15.28
CA THR A 203 -9.67 3.36 16.65
C THR A 203 -10.77 3.20 17.70
N GLU A 204 -12.02 3.42 17.28
CA GLU A 204 -13.23 3.32 18.09
C GLU A 204 -13.96 2.01 17.79
N GLN A 205 -14.69 1.50 18.77
CA GLN A 205 -15.49 0.29 18.61
C GLN A 205 -16.64 0.53 17.64
N MET A 206 -16.78 -0.37 16.66
CA MET A 206 -17.85 -0.31 15.67
C MET A 206 -18.97 -1.30 16.00
N MET A 207 -20.19 -0.91 15.66
CA MET A 207 -21.38 -1.75 15.74
C MET A 207 -22.16 -1.74 14.44
N ILE A 208 -22.65 -2.89 14.02
CA ILE A 208 -23.56 -3.05 12.89
C ILE A 208 -24.82 -3.73 13.42
N ALA A 209 -25.98 -3.08 13.30
CA ALA A 209 -27.25 -3.60 13.78
C ALA A 209 -27.18 -4.12 15.25
N ASN A 210 -26.56 -3.33 16.15
CA ASN A 210 -26.29 -3.68 17.55
C ASN A 210 -25.35 -4.88 17.79
N HIS A 211 -24.65 -5.35 16.76
CA HIS A 211 -23.59 -6.35 16.90
C HIS A 211 -22.22 -5.69 16.82
N LEU A 212 -21.37 -5.97 17.80
CA LEU A 212 -19.99 -5.50 17.82
C LEU A 212 -19.19 -6.11 16.67
N VAL A 213 -18.43 -5.27 15.97
CA VAL A 213 -17.49 -5.73 14.95
C VAL A 213 -16.18 -6.14 15.62
N ASP A 214 -15.83 -7.43 15.52
CA ASP A 214 -14.59 -7.97 16.10
C ASP A 214 -13.38 -7.76 15.18
N LYS A 215 -13.52 -8.09 13.89
CA LYS A 215 -12.47 -7.95 12.89
C LYS A 215 -12.98 -7.22 11.66
N PHE A 216 -12.11 -6.37 11.11
CA PHE A 216 -12.31 -5.70 9.82
C PHE A 216 -11.14 -6.05 8.92
N TYR A 217 -11.41 -6.36 7.66
CA TYR A 217 -10.39 -6.56 6.64
C TYR A 217 -10.90 -5.98 5.33
N PHE A 218 -9.97 -5.55 4.47
CA PHE A 218 -10.30 -5.10 3.13
C PHE A 218 -9.46 -5.88 2.13
N ILE A 219 -10.02 -6.07 0.94
CA ILE A 219 -9.40 -6.85 -0.13
C ILE A 219 -9.34 -5.96 -1.36
N ILE A 220 -8.26 -6.10 -2.13
CA ILE A 220 -8.13 -5.47 -3.44
C ILE A 220 -8.36 -6.57 -4.48
N ALA A 221 -9.43 -6.43 -5.27
CA ALA A 221 -9.79 -7.36 -6.34
C ALA A 221 -9.77 -6.65 -7.70
N GLY A 222 -9.60 -7.44 -8.77
CA GLY A 222 -9.67 -6.94 -10.16
C GLY A 222 -8.50 -6.06 -10.60
N GLY A 223 -7.39 -6.07 -9.86
CA GLY A 223 -6.15 -5.40 -10.25
C GLY A 223 -5.23 -6.29 -11.10
N PRO A 224 -4.26 -5.73 -11.82
CA PRO A 224 -3.38 -6.49 -12.73
C PRO A 224 -2.20 -7.19 -12.03
N HIS A 225 -2.15 -7.19 -10.69
CA HIS A 225 -1.20 -8.01 -9.92
C HIS A 225 -1.82 -9.36 -9.57
N ILE A 226 -0.98 -10.40 -9.43
CA ILE A 226 -1.44 -11.67 -8.83
C ILE A 226 -1.70 -11.49 -7.34
N SER A 227 -0.89 -10.66 -6.67
CA SER A 227 -0.95 -10.51 -5.22
C SER A 227 -1.09 -9.05 -4.81
N TYR A 228 -2.02 -8.82 -3.89
CA TYR A 228 -2.17 -7.58 -3.14
C TYR A 228 -2.03 -7.88 -1.66
N VAL A 229 -1.28 -7.03 -0.95
CA VAL A 229 -1.13 -7.11 0.50
C VAL A 229 -1.83 -5.90 1.13
N PRO A 230 -3.15 -5.99 1.40
CA PRO A 230 -3.86 -4.99 2.17
C PRO A 230 -3.48 -5.10 3.66
N MET A 231 -3.10 -3.98 4.26
CA MET A 231 -2.78 -3.89 5.68
C MET A 231 -3.79 -3.02 6.40
N LEU A 232 -4.27 -3.49 7.55
CA LEU A 232 -5.16 -2.75 8.41
C LEU A 232 -4.71 -2.85 9.87
N GLY A 233 -4.65 -1.71 10.56
CA GLY A 233 -4.48 -1.69 12.01
C GLY A 233 -5.83 -1.65 12.73
N CYS A 234 -6.10 -2.63 13.59
CA CYS A 234 -7.27 -2.67 14.46
C CYS A 234 -6.86 -2.74 15.95
N ARG A 235 -7.70 -2.19 16.83
CA ARG A 235 -7.55 -2.36 18.28
C ARG A 235 -8.28 -3.64 18.70
N PRO A 236 -7.64 -4.56 19.43
CA PRO A 236 -8.32 -5.77 19.91
C PRO A 236 -9.32 -5.44 21.04
N GLY A 237 -10.48 -6.10 21.00
CA GLY A 237 -11.37 -6.38 22.13
C GLY A 237 -11.88 -5.19 22.94
N MET A 238 -13.17 -4.88 22.81
CA MET A 238 -13.96 -4.33 23.92
C MET A 238 -14.84 -5.47 24.44
N HIS A 239 -14.37 -6.13 25.50
CA HIS A 239 -15.21 -7.04 26.27
C HIS A 239 -16.39 -6.26 26.83
N ARG A 240 -17.58 -6.88 26.68
CA ARG A 240 -18.90 -6.41 27.10
C ARG A 240 -18.84 -5.72 28.47
N SER A 241 -18.92 -4.39 28.48
CA SER A 241 -19.39 -3.63 29.64
C SER A 241 -20.64 -2.87 29.23
N GLU A 242 -21.69 -3.21 29.96
CA GLU A 242 -23.09 -2.77 29.99
C GLU A 242 -23.49 -1.54 29.15
N ILE A 243 -24.54 -1.75 28.35
CA ILE A 243 -25.33 -0.71 27.68
C ILE A 243 -26.29 -0.10 28.70
N PRO A 244 -26.39 1.24 28.77
CA PRO A 244 -27.71 1.85 28.92
C PRO A 244 -27.98 2.81 27.77
N GLY A 245 -29.17 2.65 27.17
CA GLY A 245 -29.87 3.76 26.52
C GLY A 245 -29.93 3.74 25.00
N ASN A 246 -31.14 3.48 24.52
CA ASN A 246 -31.65 3.64 23.15
C ASN A 246 -31.07 4.81 22.35
N TRP A 247 -30.57 4.52 21.15
CA TRP A 247 -30.48 5.51 20.07
C TRP A 247 -31.03 4.89 18.77
N TYR A 248 -32.23 5.33 18.38
CA TYR A 248 -32.81 5.02 17.07
C TYR A 248 -32.26 5.98 16.02
N TRP A 249 -31.67 5.46 14.93
CA TRP A 249 -31.44 6.25 13.72
C TRP A 249 -32.56 6.00 12.72
N LYS A 250 -33.35 7.04 12.47
CA LYS A 250 -34.40 7.09 11.44
C LYS A 250 -33.71 7.34 10.09
N ALA A 251 -33.74 6.35 9.20
CA ALA A 251 -33.27 6.50 7.83
C ALA A 251 -34.22 7.44 7.07
N SER A 252 -33.77 8.66 6.76
CA SER A 252 -34.42 9.50 5.75
C SER A 252 -33.88 9.09 4.38
N SER A 253 -34.64 8.27 3.66
CA SER A 253 -34.51 8.13 2.21
C SER A 253 -34.86 9.46 1.56
N CYS A 254 -33.94 10.05 0.81
CA CYS A 254 -34.29 11.02 -0.22
C CYS A 254 -34.31 10.31 -1.56
N LYS A 255 -35.44 10.48 -2.24
CA LYS A 255 -35.76 10.03 -3.60
C LYS A 255 -34.83 10.65 -4.64
#